data_AF-A0A2E9JBC1-F1
#
_entry.id   AF-A0A2E9JBC1-F1
#
_cell.length_a   1.000
_cell.length_b   1.000
_cell.length_c   1.000
_cell.angle_alpha   90.00
_cell.angle_beta   90.00
_cell.angle_gamma   90.00
#
_symmetry.space_group_name_H-M   'P 1'
#
loop_
_entity.id
_entity.type
_entity.pdbx_description
1 polymer ?
#
loop_
_entity_poly.entity_id
_entity_poly.type
_entity_poly.pdbx_seq_one_letter_code
_entity_poly.pdbx_strand_id
1 'polypeptide(L)'
;MRKIMADQNKKYEAGEQELKVMEPVKEIEIETKDIVATSKLWIYIIIGLLVYMMFFIIPEIDEKVTWMEKDLNSVLVQSERFKKSTRVFAKDHQCASCHLSPDYLLHNLLMKYPSFSDIKAFMAVGHQRYFTMTSPIPDEQLLDVYRALQ
;
A
#
# COMPACT_ATOMS: atom_id res chain seq x y z
N MET A 1 25.37 39.20 -81.55
CA MET A 1 24.17 39.44 -80.71
C MET A 1 23.56 38.18 -80.07
N ARG A 2 23.14 37.14 -80.83
CA ARG A 2 22.39 35.98 -80.28
C ARG A 2 23.07 35.21 -79.14
N LYS A 3 24.40 35.02 -79.18
CA LYS A 3 25.13 34.27 -78.13
C LYS A 3 25.15 34.98 -76.77
N ILE A 4 25.13 36.31 -76.75
CA ILE A 4 25.20 37.10 -75.50
C ILE A 4 23.84 37.06 -74.78
N MET A 5 22.74 37.15 -75.53
CA MET A 5 21.39 37.02 -74.95
C MET A 5 21.11 35.60 -74.43
N ALA A 6 21.61 34.56 -75.11
CA ALA A 6 21.47 33.19 -74.64
C ALA A 6 22.28 32.89 -73.36
N ASP A 7 23.48 33.48 -73.22
CA ASP A 7 24.31 33.33 -72.02
C ASP A 7 23.73 34.06 -70.81
N GLN A 8 23.17 35.26 -71.03
CA GLN A 8 22.46 35.98 -69.97
C GLN A 8 21.21 35.23 -69.50
N ASN A 9 20.38 34.74 -70.42
CA ASN A 9 19.17 34.00 -70.04
C ASN A 9 19.50 32.73 -69.23
N LYS A 10 20.58 32.03 -69.57
CA LYS A 10 21.07 30.87 -68.82
C LYS A 10 21.52 31.21 -67.40
N LYS A 11 22.15 32.38 -67.19
CA LYS A 11 22.56 32.85 -65.86
C LYS A 11 21.37 33.29 -65.01
N TYR A 12 20.35 33.91 -65.61
CA TYR A 12 19.11 34.25 -64.91
C TYR A 12 18.32 33.00 -64.52
N GLU A 13 18.21 32.01 -65.41
CA GLU A 13 17.55 30.72 -65.12
C GLU A 13 18.29 29.93 -64.02
N ALA A 14 19.63 29.92 -64.04
CA ALA A 14 20.43 29.25 -63.00
C ALA A 14 20.29 29.94 -61.63
N GLY A 15 20.30 31.27 -61.59
CA GLY A 15 20.11 32.04 -60.35
C GLY A 15 18.70 31.91 -59.77
N GLU A 16 17.66 31.85 -60.61
CA GLU A 16 16.29 31.58 -60.17
C GLU A 16 16.11 30.14 -59.66
N GLN A 17 16.78 29.16 -60.26
CA GLN A 17 16.75 27.78 -59.79
C GLN A 17 17.45 27.63 -58.42
N GLU A 18 18.60 28.27 -58.21
CA GLU A 18 19.25 28.30 -56.90
C GLU A 18 18.39 29.02 -55.84
N LEU A 19 17.73 30.13 -56.19
CA LEU A 19 16.83 30.85 -55.28
C LEU A 19 15.62 29.98 -54.87
N LYS A 20 14.98 29.29 -55.83
CA LYS A 20 13.85 28.39 -55.59
C LYS A 20 14.21 27.16 -54.75
N VAL A 21 15.48 26.77 -54.70
CA VAL A 21 15.98 25.66 -53.86
C VAL A 21 16.41 26.15 -52.47
N MET A 22 16.86 27.40 -52.33
CA MET A 22 17.26 27.98 -51.04
C MET A 22 16.08 28.41 -50.15
N GLU A 23 14.95 28.81 -50.72
CA GLU A 23 13.72 29.12 -49.96
C GLU A 23 13.18 27.94 -49.14
N PRO A 24 12.97 26.73 -49.70
CA PRO A 24 12.42 25.60 -48.95
C PRO A 24 13.39 25.06 -47.88
N VAL A 25 14.71 25.14 -48.10
CA VAL A 25 15.71 24.68 -47.11
C VAL A 25 15.70 25.57 -45.86
N LYS A 26 15.45 26.88 -46.01
CA LYS A 26 15.32 27.81 -44.89
C LYS A 26 14.04 27.60 -44.09
N GLU A 27 12.93 27.27 -44.75
CA GLU A 27 11.68 26.92 -44.08
C GLU A 27 11.83 25.67 -43.22
N ILE A 28 12.47 24.62 -43.74
CA ILE A 28 12.75 23.38 -43.00
C ILE A 28 13.64 23.66 -41.77
N GLU A 29 14.63 24.54 -41.89
CA GLU A 29 15.51 24.91 -40.77
C GLU A 29 14.77 25.64 -39.64
N ILE A 30 13.82 26.50 -39.99
CA ILE A 30 12.99 27.25 -39.03
C ILE A 30 12.04 26.28 -38.31
N GLU A 31 11.36 25.42 -39.08
CA GLU A 31 10.43 24.41 -38.54
C GLU A 31 11.16 23.44 -37.59
N THR A 32 12.36 23.00 -37.96
CA THR A 32 13.17 22.11 -37.13
C THR A 32 13.63 22.80 -35.84
N LYS A 33 13.99 24.08 -35.89
CA LYS A 33 14.38 24.87 -34.70
C LYS A 33 13.22 25.04 -33.72
N ASP A 34 12.01 25.29 -34.20
CA ASP A 34 10.82 25.39 -33.34
C ASP A 34 10.45 24.06 -32.69
N ILE A 35 10.58 22.94 -33.41
CA ILE A 35 10.39 21.60 -32.86
C ILE A 35 11.43 21.31 -31.77
N VAL A 36 12.71 21.66 -32.00
CA VAL A 36 13.78 21.47 -31.02
C VAL A 36 13.59 22.38 -29.79
N ALA A 37 13.12 23.62 -29.97
CA ALA A 37 12.84 24.52 -28.85
C ALA A 37 11.65 24.02 -28.02
N THR A 38 10.57 23.59 -28.67
CA THR A 38 9.36 23.09 -28.00
C THR A 38 9.60 21.77 -27.28
N SER A 39 10.37 20.85 -27.89
CA SER A 39 10.72 19.57 -27.26
C SER A 39 11.58 19.74 -26.00
N LYS A 40 12.52 20.68 -25.98
CA LYS A 40 13.34 20.97 -24.80
C LYS A 40 12.49 21.43 -23.62
N LEU A 41 11.47 22.26 -23.86
CA LEU A 41 10.56 22.71 -22.81
C LEU A 41 9.83 21.52 -22.15
N TRP A 42 9.28 20.61 -22.95
CA TRP A 42 8.62 19.40 -22.45
C TRP A 42 9.56 18.49 -21.68
N ILE A 43 10.81 18.33 -22.14
CA ILE A 43 11.83 17.53 -21.42
C ILE A 43 12.08 18.11 -20.02
N TYR A 44 12.24 19.43 -19.90
CA TYR A 44 12.45 20.06 -18.59
C TYR A 44 11.23 19.94 -17.66
N ILE A 45 10.01 20.04 -18.21
CA ILE A 45 8.78 19.82 -17.45
C ILE A 45 8.71 18.39 -16.91
N ILE A 46 8.99 17.39 -17.76
CA ILE A 46 8.96 15.98 -17.36
C ILE A 46 10.01 15.71 -16.28
N ILE A 47 11.24 16.23 -16.44
CA ILE A 47 12.29 16.07 -15.42
C ILE A 47 11.88 16.72 -14.10
N GLY A 48 11.32 17.93 -14.14
CA GLY A 48 10.81 18.60 -12.93
C GLY A 48 9.71 17.81 -12.23
N LEU A 49 8.81 17.21 -13.00
CA LEU A 49 7.72 16.37 -12.48
C LEU A 49 8.26 15.08 -11.84
N LEU A 50 9.27 14.45 -12.46
CA LEU A 50 9.93 13.27 -11.91
C LEU A 50 10.65 13.57 -10.58
N VAL A 51 11.38 14.69 -10.52
CA VAL A 51 12.03 15.14 -9.28
C VAL A 51 10.98 15.42 -8.20
N TYR A 52 9.88 16.10 -8.54
CA TYR A 52 8.79 16.35 -7.61
C TYR A 52 8.19 15.05 -7.05
N MET A 53 7.91 14.06 -7.91
CA MET A 53 7.41 12.77 -7.45
C MET A 53 8.40 12.06 -6.51
N MET A 54 9.70 12.11 -6.84
CA MET A 54 10.75 11.46 -6.05
C MET A 54 10.91 12.04 -4.65
N PHE A 55 10.88 13.38 -4.52
CA PHE A 55 11.18 14.06 -3.26
C PHE A 55 9.96 14.37 -2.40
N PHE A 56 8.78 14.53 -2.99
CA PHE A 56 7.58 14.86 -2.24
C PHE A 56 6.62 13.67 -2.13
N ILE A 57 6.32 13.01 -3.25
CA ILE A 57 5.25 12.01 -3.28
C ILE A 57 5.71 10.66 -2.73
N ILE A 58 6.90 10.17 -3.10
CA ILE A 58 7.39 8.89 -2.59
C ILE A 58 7.54 8.89 -1.06
N PRO A 59 8.17 9.90 -0.42
CA PRO A 59 8.30 9.91 1.04
C PRO A 59 6.96 9.99 1.77
N GLU A 60 6.01 10.76 1.25
CA GLU A 60 4.67 10.87 1.84
C GLU A 60 3.91 9.54 1.78
N ILE A 61 4.04 8.80 0.67
CA ILE A 61 3.42 7.47 0.52
C ILE A 61 4.09 6.45 1.46
N ASP A 62 5.41 6.44 1.56
CA ASP A 62 6.16 5.50 2.39
C ASP A 62 5.79 5.63 3.88
N GLU A 63 5.68 6.88 4.37
CA GLU A 63 5.21 7.16 5.72
C GLU A 63 3.78 6.64 5.93
N LYS A 64 2.85 6.93 5.01
CA LYS A 64 1.47 6.46 5.11
C LYS A 64 1.37 4.93 5.07
N VAL A 65 2.13 4.27 4.21
CA VAL A 65 2.17 2.80 4.12
C VAL A 65 2.70 2.20 5.43
N THR A 66 3.75 2.77 6.00
CA THR A 66 4.32 2.31 7.27
C THR A 66 3.30 2.40 8.42
N TRP A 67 2.55 3.51 8.49
CA TRP A 67 1.48 3.65 9.48
C TRP A 67 0.31 2.69 9.23
N MET A 68 -0.09 2.52 7.97
CA MET A 68 -1.12 1.55 7.61
C MET A 68 -0.71 0.12 7.93
N GLU A 69 0.56 -0.27 7.70
CA GLU A 69 1.08 -1.60 8.03
C GLU A 69 1.06 -1.84 9.54
N LYS A 70 1.41 -0.82 10.34
CA LYS A 70 1.32 -0.89 11.80
C LYS A 70 -0.12 -1.11 12.28
N ASP A 71 -1.07 -0.37 11.73
CA ASP A 71 -2.49 -0.51 12.08
C ASP A 71 -3.04 -1.87 11.64
N LEU A 72 -2.72 -2.32 10.43
CA LEU A 72 -3.12 -3.65 9.94
C LEU A 72 -2.56 -4.77 10.81
N ASN A 73 -1.28 -4.70 11.19
CA ASN A 73 -0.67 -5.70 12.07
C ASN A 73 -1.35 -5.72 13.44
N SER A 74 -1.72 -4.56 13.99
CA SER A 74 -2.47 -4.50 15.24
C SER A 74 -3.83 -5.20 15.14
N VAL A 75 -4.57 -4.97 14.04
CA VAL A 75 -5.86 -5.59 13.77
C VAL A 75 -5.71 -7.09 13.50
N LEU A 76 -4.68 -7.50 12.77
CA LEU A 76 -4.41 -8.91 12.48
C LEU A 76 -4.06 -9.68 13.75
N VAL A 77 -3.16 -9.17 14.58
CA VAL A 77 -2.82 -9.77 15.89
C VAL A 77 -4.06 -9.85 16.78
N GLN A 78 -4.88 -8.80 16.78
CA GLN A 78 -6.14 -8.81 17.51
C GLN A 78 -7.11 -9.85 16.95
N SER A 79 -7.20 -9.99 15.62
CA SER A 79 -8.05 -10.99 14.95
C SER A 79 -7.57 -12.43 15.19
N GLU A 80 -6.27 -12.67 15.27
CA GLU A 80 -5.71 -13.98 15.63
C GLU A 80 -6.00 -14.31 17.10
N ARG A 81 -5.85 -13.34 18.01
CA ARG A 81 -6.25 -13.50 19.41
C ARG A 81 -7.75 -13.74 19.54
N PHE A 82 -8.57 -13.04 18.76
CA PHE A 82 -10.01 -13.31 18.70
C PHE A 82 -10.30 -14.70 18.15
N LYS A 83 -9.62 -15.14 17.09
CA LYS A 83 -9.79 -16.48 16.49
C LYS A 83 -9.36 -17.60 17.44
N LYS A 84 -8.28 -17.42 18.20
CA LYS A 84 -7.86 -18.36 19.25
C LYS A 84 -8.88 -18.39 20.39
N SER A 85 -9.34 -17.22 20.84
CA SER A 85 -10.36 -17.10 21.89
C SER A 85 -11.68 -17.75 21.46
N THR A 86 -12.12 -17.60 20.21
CA THR A 86 -13.34 -18.24 19.70
C THR A 86 -13.21 -19.74 19.49
N ARG A 87 -11.99 -20.28 19.36
CA ARG A 87 -11.75 -21.74 19.30
C ARG A 87 -12.09 -22.44 20.63
N VAL A 88 -11.87 -21.76 21.76
CA VAL A 88 -12.29 -22.21 23.10
C VAL A 88 -13.81 -22.15 23.28
N PHE A 89 -14.49 -21.40 22.40
CA PHE A 89 -15.94 -21.25 22.37
C PHE A 89 -16.60 -21.98 21.19
N ALA A 90 -15.97 -23.04 20.66
CA ALA A 90 -16.68 -23.96 19.78
C ALA A 90 -18.02 -24.35 20.44
N LYS A 91 -19.10 -24.42 19.65
CA LYS A 91 -20.49 -24.51 20.09
C LYS A 91 -20.77 -25.63 21.13
N ASP A 92 -19.87 -26.60 21.23
CA ASP A 92 -19.95 -27.78 22.07
C ASP A 92 -19.13 -27.68 23.39
N HIS A 93 -18.41 -26.58 23.65
CA HIS A 93 -17.61 -26.41 24.85
C HIS A 93 -18.42 -25.78 26.00
N GLN A 94 -18.24 -26.27 27.23
CA GLN A 94 -19.01 -25.81 28.41
C GLN A 94 -18.83 -24.31 28.70
N CYS A 95 -17.67 -23.73 28.35
CA CYS A 95 -17.47 -22.28 28.49
C CYS A 95 -18.28 -21.45 27.47
N ALA A 96 -18.64 -22.05 26.32
CA ALA A 96 -19.40 -21.38 25.27
C ALA A 96 -20.86 -21.11 25.69
N SER A 97 -21.41 -21.79 26.69
CA SER A 97 -22.78 -21.49 27.13
C SER A 97 -22.92 -20.13 27.82
N CYS A 98 -21.83 -19.62 28.42
CA CYS A 98 -21.85 -18.39 29.23
C CYS A 98 -20.96 -17.27 28.66
N HIS A 99 -19.98 -17.59 27.81
CA HIS A 99 -19.03 -16.63 27.24
C HIS A 99 -19.13 -16.49 25.70
N LEU A 100 -20.25 -16.89 25.09
CA LEU A 100 -20.44 -16.81 23.62
C LEU A 100 -20.60 -15.37 23.10
N SER A 101 -20.99 -14.43 23.96
CA SER A 101 -21.23 -13.05 23.54
C SER A 101 -19.90 -12.28 23.39
N PRO A 102 -19.83 -11.35 22.43
CA PRO A 102 -18.62 -10.57 22.17
C PRO A 102 -18.14 -9.76 23.38
N ASP A 103 -19.03 -9.42 24.31
CA ASP A 103 -18.71 -8.62 25.50
C ASP A 103 -18.00 -9.43 26.61
N TYR A 104 -18.05 -10.76 26.58
CA TYR A 104 -17.43 -11.63 27.61
C TYR A 104 -16.27 -12.48 27.08
N LEU A 105 -15.69 -12.09 25.94
CA LEU A 105 -14.55 -12.78 25.33
C LEU A 105 -13.35 -12.78 26.30
N LEU A 106 -12.81 -13.97 26.59
CA LEU A 106 -11.63 -14.20 27.46
C LEU A 106 -10.30 -13.70 26.85
N HIS A 107 -10.34 -12.76 25.90
CA HIS A 107 -9.21 -12.29 25.08
C HIS A 107 -8.06 -11.63 25.87
N ASN A 108 -8.19 -11.48 27.19
CA ASN A 108 -7.14 -10.99 28.10
C ASN A 108 -6.98 -11.87 29.35
N LEU A 109 -7.50 -13.11 29.35
CA LEU A 109 -7.42 -13.98 30.52
C LEU A 109 -5.96 -14.30 30.90
N LEU A 110 -5.09 -14.51 29.91
CA LEU A 110 -3.65 -14.73 30.13
C LEU A 110 -2.91 -13.51 30.69
N MET A 111 -3.37 -12.29 30.39
CA MET A 111 -2.79 -11.08 30.98
C MET A 111 -3.14 -10.95 32.47
N LYS A 112 -4.34 -11.41 32.86
CA LYS A 112 -4.82 -11.35 34.24
C LYS A 112 -4.36 -12.55 35.08
N TYR A 113 -4.22 -13.71 34.46
CA TYR A 113 -3.83 -14.96 35.10
C TYR A 113 -2.72 -15.62 34.27
N PRO A 114 -1.45 -15.24 34.50
CA PRO A 114 -0.33 -15.66 33.68
C PRO A 114 0.01 -17.14 33.85
N SER A 115 -0.31 -17.74 35.00
CA SER A 115 -0.05 -19.17 35.26
C SER A 115 -1.33 -20.01 35.27
N PHE A 116 -1.18 -21.30 34.96
CA PHE A 116 -2.28 -22.28 35.08
C PHE A 116 -2.85 -22.33 36.51
N SER A 117 -1.99 -22.21 37.52
CA SER A 117 -2.40 -22.17 38.94
C SER A 117 -3.32 -20.99 39.24
N ASP A 118 -3.10 -19.83 38.62
CA ASP A 118 -3.91 -18.63 38.84
C ASP A 118 -5.34 -18.82 38.28
N ILE A 119 -5.44 -19.41 37.09
CA ILE A 119 -6.74 -19.73 36.48
C ILE A 119 -7.46 -20.80 37.28
N LYS A 120 -6.75 -21.84 37.74
CA LYS A 120 -7.32 -22.89 38.59
C LYS A 120 -7.88 -22.32 39.90
N ALA A 121 -7.13 -21.44 40.56
CA ALA A 121 -7.59 -20.76 41.77
C ALA A 121 -8.82 -19.88 41.51
N PHE A 122 -8.84 -19.17 40.38
CA PHE A 122 -10.00 -18.38 39.97
C PHE A 122 -11.21 -19.27 39.68
N MET A 123 -11.07 -20.38 38.95
CA MET A 123 -12.18 -21.29 38.65
C MET A 123 -12.76 -21.95 39.90
N ALA A 124 -11.92 -22.27 40.88
CA ALA A 124 -12.34 -22.91 42.13
C ALA A 124 -13.09 -21.94 43.08
N VAL A 125 -12.65 -20.68 43.17
CA VAL A 125 -13.15 -19.74 44.21
C VAL A 125 -13.84 -18.51 43.63
N GLY A 126 -13.29 -17.94 42.55
CA GLY A 126 -13.76 -16.69 41.95
C GLY A 126 -14.92 -16.91 40.99
N HIS A 127 -14.79 -17.83 40.05
CA HIS A 127 -15.80 -18.14 39.03
C HIS A 127 -17.08 -18.70 39.66
N GLN A 128 -16.96 -19.50 40.72
CA GLN A 128 -18.09 -20.03 41.51
C GLN A 128 -18.99 -18.93 42.11
N ARG A 129 -18.48 -17.71 42.31
CA ARG A 129 -19.27 -16.57 42.81
C ARG A 129 -20.21 -15.97 41.76
N TYR A 130 -19.87 -16.15 40.49
CA TYR A 130 -20.63 -15.60 39.36
C TYR A 130 -21.40 -16.69 38.60
N PHE A 131 -20.95 -17.95 38.69
CA PHE A 131 -21.59 -19.09 38.06
C PHE A 131 -21.34 -20.37 38.86
N THR A 132 -22.42 -20.97 39.36
CA THR A 132 -22.39 -22.18 40.19
C THR A 132 -22.36 -23.42 39.30
N MET A 133 -21.18 -23.81 38.82
CA MET A 133 -21.07 -25.16 38.26
C MET A 133 -21.17 -26.18 39.39
N THR A 134 -22.04 -27.18 39.23
CA THR A 134 -22.29 -28.26 40.21
C THR A 134 -21.08 -29.17 40.43
N SER A 135 -20.14 -29.22 39.49
CA SER A 135 -18.85 -29.91 39.64
C SER A 135 -17.73 -29.08 39.02
N PRO A 136 -16.54 -28.99 39.64
CA PRO A 136 -15.41 -28.28 39.07
C PRO A 136 -14.94 -28.94 37.77
N ILE A 137 -14.47 -28.14 36.81
CA ILE A 137 -13.87 -28.65 35.56
C ILE A 137 -12.62 -29.48 35.94
N PRO A 138 -12.45 -30.69 35.37
CA PRO A 138 -11.22 -31.45 35.53
C PRO A 138 -9.98 -30.66 35.10
N ASP A 139 -8.87 -30.82 35.84
CA ASP A 139 -7.63 -30.10 35.55
C ASP A 139 -7.14 -30.28 34.10
N GLU A 140 -7.35 -31.46 33.52
CA GLU A 140 -6.97 -31.76 32.11
C GLU A 140 -7.72 -30.87 31.11
N GLN A 141 -9.04 -30.75 31.27
CA GLN A 141 -9.87 -29.90 30.40
C GLN A 141 -9.54 -28.42 30.62
N LEU A 142 -9.27 -28.01 31.87
CA LEU A 142 -8.85 -26.64 32.16
C LEU A 142 -7.48 -26.33 31.55
N LEU A 143 -6.58 -27.31 31.50
CA LEU A 143 -5.26 -27.17 30.90
C LEU A 143 -5.34 -27.02 29.39
N ASP A 144 -6.26 -27.73 28.74
CA ASP A 144 -6.53 -27.58 27.31
C ASP A 144 -7.09 -26.20 26.98
N VAL A 145 -7.98 -25.67 27.82
CA VAL A 145 -8.45 -24.28 27.73
C VAL A 145 -7.30 -23.28 27.88
N TYR A 146 -6.43 -23.48 28.87
CA TYR A 146 -5.26 -22.62 29.10
C TYR A 146 -4.30 -22.61 27.91
N ARG A 147 -4.02 -23.79 27.34
CA ARG A 147 -3.17 -23.94 26.15
C ARG A 147 -3.79 -23.32 24.91
N ALA A 148 -5.11 -23.44 24.73
CA ALA A 148 -5.81 -22.87 23.59
C ALA A 148 -5.87 -21.33 23.61
N LEU A 149 -5.70 -20.71 24.78
CA LEU A 149 -5.64 -19.26 24.94
C LEU A 149 -4.25 -18.67 24.63
N GLN A 150 -3.18 -19.47 24.64
CA GLN A 150 -1.78 -19.06 24.37
C GLN A 150 -1.51 -18.88 22.86
#